data_AF-A0A554VKV5-F1
#
_entry.id   AF-A0A554VKV5-F1
#
_cell.length_a   1.000
_cell.length_b   1.000
_cell.length_c   1.000
_cell.angle_alpha   90.00
_cell.angle_beta   90.00
_cell.angle_gamma   90.00
#
_symmetry.space_group_name_H-M   'P 1'
#
loop_
_entity.id
_entity.type
_entity.pdbx_description
1 polymer ?
#
loop_
_entity_poly.entity_id
_entity_poly.type
_entity_poly.pdbx_seq_one_letter_code
_entity_poly.pdbx_strand_id
1 'polypeptide(L)'
;MISGLTCVLFIYLWVSDELNVDKFHEKDGQLVQIMQKQIDTDQKIVYPNQSAYLADALKEDIPEVEMAVRTINGLYKNTLSNADIALKAEGLYADHGFF
;
A
#
# COMPACT_ATOMS: atom_id res chain seq x y z
N MET A 1 39.95 -16.36 12.05
CA MET A 1 38.87 -16.99 11.26
C MET A 1 37.49 -16.69 11.87
N ILE A 2 37.22 -15.42 12.24
CA ILE A 2 35.97 -15.00 12.89
C ILE A 2 35.27 -13.91 12.04
N SER A 3 36.04 -13.10 11.31
CA SER A 3 35.54 -12.06 10.42
C SER A 3 34.54 -12.54 9.38
N GLY A 4 34.73 -13.73 8.81
CA GLY A 4 33.80 -14.31 7.83
C GLY A 4 32.45 -14.69 8.46
N LEU A 5 32.46 -15.28 9.66
CA LEU A 5 31.23 -15.67 10.37
C LEU A 5 30.44 -14.43 10.80
N THR A 6 31.12 -13.41 11.32
CA THR A 6 30.51 -12.15 11.72
C THR A 6 29.87 -11.41 10.53
N CYS A 7 30.55 -11.38 9.38
CA CYS A 7 30.03 -10.75 8.16
C CYS A 7 28.74 -11.42 7.66
N VAL A 8 28.72 -12.77 7.64
CA VAL A 8 27.53 -13.53 7.24
C VAL A 8 26.37 -13.31 8.21
N LEU A 9 26.65 -13.24 9.52
CA LEU A 9 25.64 -12.96 10.53
C LEU A 9 25.01 -11.56 10.35
N PHE A 10 25.81 -10.54 10.04
CA PHE A 10 25.29 -9.19 9.79
C PHE A 10 24.39 -9.12 8.56
N ILE A 11 24.77 -9.78 7.46
CA ILE A 11 23.94 -9.83 6.25
C ILE A 11 22.63 -10.59 6.54
N TYR A 12 22.70 -11.70 7.29
CA TYR A 12 21.50 -12.45 7.67
C TYR A 12 20.54 -11.62 8.53
N LEU A 13 21.06 -10.90 9.53
CA LEU A 13 20.24 -10.04 10.37
C LEU A 13 19.58 -8.92 9.55
N TRP A 14 20.32 -8.29 8.64
CA TRP A 14 19.76 -7.26 7.76
C TRP A 14 18.68 -7.82 6.83
N VAL A 15 18.93 -8.96 6.17
CA VAL A 15 17.91 -9.60 5.31
C VAL A 15 16.67 -10.00 6.11
N SER A 16 16.85 -10.53 7.33
CA SER A 16 15.74 -10.89 8.19
C SER A 16 14.96 -9.67 8.68
N ASP A 17 15.62 -8.54 8.93
CA ASP A 17 14.98 -7.29 9.33
C ASP A 17 14.13 -6.73 8.18
N GLU A 18 14.70 -6.63 6.98
CA GLU A 18 13.99 -6.17 5.77
C GLU A 18 12.79 -7.07 5.42
N LEU A 19 12.93 -8.40 5.51
CA LEU A 19 11.81 -9.32 5.25
C LEU A 19 10.68 -9.23 6.27
N ASN A 20 10.98 -8.88 7.52
CA ASN A 20 9.97 -8.66 8.54
C ASN A 20 9.23 -7.34 8.33
N VAL A 21 9.92 -6.29 7.86
CA VAL A 21 9.31 -5.00 7.52
C VAL A 21 8.41 -5.12 6.28
N ASP A 22 8.81 -5.87 5.25
CA ASP A 22 8.04 -6.05 4.01
C ASP A 22 6.71 -6.83 4.24
N LYS A 23 6.61 -7.61 5.32
CA LYS A 23 5.45 -8.44 5.68
C LYS A 23 4.64 -7.91 6.86
N PHE A 24 4.51 -6.60 6.97
CA PHE A 24 3.78 -5.98 8.08
C PHE A 24 2.26 -6.26 8.07
N HIS A 25 1.68 -6.64 6.93
CA HIS A 25 0.26 -7.00 6.85
C HIS A 25 0.02 -8.49 7.15
N GLU A 26 -0.77 -8.81 8.18
CA GLU A 26 -1.11 -10.20 8.55
C GLU A 26 -1.77 -11.00 7.41
N LYS A 27 -2.53 -10.32 6.54
CA LYS A 27 -3.27 -10.91 5.43
C LYS A 27 -2.65 -10.61 4.05
N ASP A 28 -1.36 -10.32 3.98
CA ASP A 28 -0.64 -9.91 2.75
C ASP A 28 -1.02 -10.74 1.50
N GLY A 29 -1.04 -12.07 1.60
CA GLY A 29 -1.39 -12.95 0.48
C GLY A 29 -2.85 -12.88 -0.02
N GLN A 30 -3.72 -12.14 0.67
CA GLN A 30 -5.12 -11.91 0.31
C GLN A 30 -5.40 -10.45 -0.06
N LEU A 31 -4.39 -9.58 -0.03
CA LEU A 31 -4.52 -8.19 -0.43
C LEU A 31 -4.54 -8.10 -1.95
N VAL A 32 -5.59 -7.48 -2.50
CA VAL A 32 -5.76 -7.30 -3.94
C VAL A 32 -6.12 -5.86 -4.26
N GLN A 33 -5.55 -5.34 -5.34
CA GLN A 33 -5.93 -4.04 -5.89
C GLN A 33 -6.89 -4.23 -7.06
N ILE A 34 -8.04 -3.55 -7.01
CA ILE A 34 -9.03 -3.59 -8.08
C ILE A 34 -8.65 -2.59 -9.17
N MET A 35 -8.38 -3.10 -10.38
CA MET A 35 -8.01 -2.29 -11.53
C MET A 35 -9.04 -2.43 -12.66
N GLN A 36 -9.35 -1.32 -13.32
CA GLN A 36 -10.29 -1.29 -14.45
C GLN A 36 -9.51 -1.47 -15.73
N LYS A 37 -9.88 -2.48 -16.50
CA LYS A 37 -9.38 -2.65 -17.86
C LYS A 37 -10.33 -1.99 -18.84
N GLN A 38 -9.86 -0.94 -19.52
CA GLN A 38 -10.55 -0.32 -20.64
C GLN A 38 -9.97 -0.87 -21.95
N ILE A 39 -10.84 -1.40 -22.80
CA ILE A 39 -10.46 -1.86 -24.14
C ILE A 39 -11.08 -0.88 -25.11
N ASP A 40 -10.24 0.00 -25.66
CA ASP A 40 -10.59 0.83 -26.80
C ASP A 40 -10.14 0.12 -28.09
N THR A 41 -10.65 0.58 -29.23
CA THR A 41 -10.59 -0.10 -30.55
C THR A 41 -9.17 -0.57 -30.92
N ASP A 42 -8.13 0.13 -30.46
CA ASP A 42 -6.71 -0.21 -30.70
C ASP A 42 -5.84 -0.23 -29.44
N GLN A 43 -6.41 0.03 -28.25
CA GLN A 43 -5.61 0.21 -27.02
C GLN A 43 -6.25 -0.47 -25.82
N LYS A 44 -5.44 -1.23 -25.09
CA LYS A 44 -5.80 -1.79 -23.78
C LYS A 44 -5.14 -0.93 -22.71
N ILE A 45 -5.94 -0.19 -21.96
CA ILE A 45 -5.46 0.66 -20.87
C ILE A 45 -5.98 0.07 -19.55
N VAL A 46 -5.10 0.01 -18.55
CA VAL A 46 -5.46 -0.42 -17.20
C VAL A 46 -5.37 0.79 -16.27
N TYR A 47 -6.48 1.12 -15.63
CA TYR A 47 -6.57 2.22 -14.68
C TYR A 47 -6.64 1.67 -13.25
N PRO A 48 -5.80 2.16 -12.33
CA PRO A 48 -5.85 1.78 -10.91
C PRO A 48 -6.98 2.49 -10.15
N ASN A 49 -7.58 3.53 -10.75
CA ASN A 49 -8.60 4.35 -10.09
C ASN A 49 -9.98 3.76 -10.32
N GLN A 50 -10.80 3.77 -9.27
CA GLN A 50 -12.16 3.24 -9.27
C GLN A 50 -13.15 4.25 -8.67
N SER A 51 -14.44 3.97 -8.85
CA SER A 51 -15.50 4.70 -8.17
C SER A 51 -15.37 4.58 -6.64
N ALA A 52 -15.62 5.67 -5.93
CA ALA A 52 -15.63 5.68 -4.46
C ALA A 52 -16.68 4.75 -3.85
N TYR A 53 -17.72 4.38 -4.60
CA TYR A 53 -18.78 3.46 -4.13
C TYR A 53 -18.40 1.98 -4.29
N LEU A 54 -17.34 1.67 -5.05
CA LEU A 54 -16.99 0.29 -5.37
C LEU A 54 -16.63 -0.54 -4.13
N ALA A 55 -15.93 0.06 -3.15
CA ALA A 55 -15.54 -0.65 -1.94
C ALA A 55 -16.75 -1.11 -1.11
N ASP A 56 -17.78 -0.27 -1.02
CA ASP A 56 -19.00 -0.59 -0.28
C ASP A 56 -19.82 -1.65 -1.03
N ALA A 57 -19.97 -1.51 -2.35
CA ALA A 57 -20.64 -2.49 -3.19
C ALA A 57 -19.96 -3.87 -3.17
N LEU A 58 -18.62 -3.93 -3.17
CA LEU A 58 -17.88 -5.19 -3.11
C LEU A 58 -18.15 -5.95 -1.80
N LYS A 59 -18.26 -5.24 -0.67
CA LYS A 59 -18.62 -5.86 0.62
C LYS A 59 -20.06 -6.36 0.67
N GLU A 60 -20.98 -5.65 0.01
CA GLU A 60 -22.40 -6.00 0.00
C GLU A 60 -22.71 -7.15 -0.95
N ASP A 61 -22.16 -7.10 -2.17
CA ASP A 61 -22.50 -8.02 -3.25
C ASP A 61 -21.62 -9.29 -3.29
N ILE A 62 -20.42 -9.25 -2.72
CA ILE A 62 -19.45 -10.37 -2.76
C ILE A 62 -19.16 -10.87 -1.35
N PRO A 63 -19.75 -12.00 -0.91
CA PRO A 63 -19.62 -12.48 0.46
C PRO A 63 -18.20 -12.91 0.85
N GLU A 64 -17.32 -13.19 -0.12
CA GLU A 64 -15.91 -13.49 0.12
C GLU A 64 -15.07 -12.25 0.46
N VAL A 65 -15.58 -11.04 0.21
CA VAL A 65 -14.87 -9.79 0.52
C VAL A 65 -15.11 -9.40 1.97
N GLU A 66 -14.19 -9.78 2.84
CA GLU A 66 -14.23 -9.43 4.27
C GLU A 66 -14.01 -7.92 4.49
N MET A 67 -13.07 -7.33 3.74
CA MET A 67 -12.72 -5.93 3.85
C MET A 67 -12.36 -5.34 2.49
N ALA A 68 -12.78 -4.09 2.31
CA ALA A 68 -12.47 -3.25 1.16
C ALA A 68 -12.23 -1.84 1.71
N VAL A 69 -11.16 -1.22 1.24
CA VAL A 69 -10.71 0.11 1.65
C VAL A 69 -10.42 0.94 0.43
N ARG A 70 -10.62 2.25 0.55
CA ARG A 70 -10.34 3.23 -0.50
C ARG A 70 -9.16 4.07 -0.11
N THR A 71 -8.34 4.40 -1.10
CA THR A 71 -7.23 5.33 -0.96
C THR A 71 -7.28 6.38 -2.06
N ILE A 72 -7.04 7.63 -1.71
CA ILE A 72 -6.97 8.74 -2.64
C ILE A 72 -5.67 9.50 -2.38
N ASN A 73 -4.85 9.63 -3.42
CA ASN A 73 -3.65 10.46 -3.36
C ASN A 73 -4.03 11.90 -3.04
N GLY A 74 -3.31 12.52 -2.11
CA GLY A 74 -3.49 13.92 -1.78
C GLY A 74 -3.28 14.78 -3.01
N LEU A 75 -4.30 15.58 -3.35
CA LEU A 75 -4.27 16.44 -4.54
C LEU A 75 -3.20 17.55 -4.45
N TYR A 76 -2.76 17.87 -3.24
CA TYR A 76 -1.79 18.93 -2.98
C TYR A 76 -0.78 18.52 -1.90
N LYS A 77 0.40 19.13 -1.97
CA LYS A 77 1.39 19.06 -0.90
C LYS A 77 0.88 19.84 0.30
N ASN A 78 0.61 19.13 1.39
CA ASN A 78 0.23 19.71 2.66
C ASN A 78 1.48 20.06 3.47
N THR A 79 1.40 21.12 4.27
CA THR A 79 2.50 21.52 5.15
C THR A 79 2.26 20.92 6.53
N LEU A 80 3.18 20.05 6.96
CA LEU A 80 3.28 19.59 8.33
C LEU A 80 4.36 20.42 9.02
N SER A 81 4.01 21.12 10.10
CA SER A 81 4.94 21.96 10.82
C SER A 81 4.95 21.67 12.32
N ASN A 82 6.14 21.58 12.90
CA ASN A 82 6.37 21.49 14.33
C ASN A 82 7.53 22.41 14.71
N ALA A 83 7.25 23.42 15.54
CA ALA A 83 8.18 24.43 16.05
C ALA A 83 9.15 24.98 15.00
N ASP A 84 10.30 24.32 14.80
CA ASP A 84 11.39 24.75 13.93
C ASP A 84 11.37 24.10 12.53
N ILE A 85 10.55 23.07 12.33
CA ILE A 85 10.56 22.25 11.10
C ILE A 85 9.22 22.39 10.40
N ALA A 86 9.26 22.85 9.15
CA ALA A 86 8.12 22.83 8.23
C ALA A 86 8.45 21.93 7.03
N LEU A 87 7.67 20.86 6.86
CA LEU A 87 7.82 19.88 5.79
C LEU A 87 6.60 19.95 4.87
N LYS A 88 6.82 20.01 3.56
CA LYS A 88 5.77 19.82 2.57
C LYS A 88 5.78 18.38 2.07
N ALA A 89 4.71 17.65 2.31
CA ALA A 89 4.56 16.28 1.86
C ALA A 89 3.22 16.06 1.16
N GLU A 90 3.22 15.13 0.22
CA GLU A 90 1.98 14.57 -0.32
C GLU A 90 1.50 13.51 0.65
N GLY A 91 0.24 13.60 1.06
CA GLY A 91 -0.40 12.62 1.94
C GLY A 91 -1.24 11.64 1.14
N LEU A 92 -1.63 10.54 1.78
CA LEU A 92 -2.65 9.62 1.29
C LEU A 92 -3.88 9.76 2.19
N TYR A 93 -5.05 9.95 1.60
CA TYR A 93 -6.32 9.80 2.31
C TYR A 93 -6.73 8.34 2.21
N ALA A 94 -7.05 7.71 3.34
CA ALA A 94 -7.45 6.31 3.40
C ALA A 94 -8.64 6.13 4.34
N ASP A 95 -9.46 5.11 4.08
CA ASP A 95 -10.52 4.69 4.99
C ASP A 95 -9.94 4.22 6.34
N HIS A 96 -10.74 4.27 7.40
CA HIS A 96 -10.33 3.87 8.76
C HIS A 96 -9.75 2.45 8.85
N GLY A 97 -10.20 1.52 8.01
CA GLY A 97 -9.75 0.12 8.01
C GLY A 97 -8.46 -0.13 7.22
N PHE A 98 -7.68 0.90 6.87
CA PHE A 98 -6.48 0.75 6.05
C PHE A 98 -5.31 0.06 6.77
N PHE A 99 -5.24 0.15 8.10
CA PHE A 99 -4.19 -0.46 8.94
C PHE A 99 -4.74 -1.56 9.83
#